data_AF-A0A6B2V6A5-F1
#
_entry.id   AF-A0A6B2V6A5-F1
#
_cell.length_a   1.000
_cell.length_b   1.000
_cell.length_c   1.000
_cell.angle_alpha   90.00
_cell.angle_beta   90.00
_cell.angle_gamma   90.00
#
_symmetry.space_group_name_H-M   'P 1'
#
loop_
_entity.id
_entity.type
_entity.pdbx_description
1 polymer ?
#
loop_
_entity_poly.entity_id
_entity_poly.type
_entity_poly.pdbx_seq_one_letter_code
_entity_poly.pdbx_strand_id
1 'polypeptide(L)'
;MSISGKHPVSADQIRAALAALTAEPTADRDGSPDGPREEERLRLLGGLLARTELLITAATRLTEEGEVEDVLQTLHGWGQELGADPGVAVNVLTNRLQRTALQVSEPRAEELPPGREAAFAAVMTAVYALGAQLHADRDDAAGTRQALSGAEEALIDTLQGMHDLRVAIGDAAGAEDDERDEDEDAGADGHRSED
;
A
#
# COMPACT_ATOMS: atom_id res chain seq x y z
N MET A 1 -14.73 16.75 11.94
CA MET A 1 -14.12 18.03 11.52
C MET A 1 -14.36 18.19 10.03
N SER A 2 -14.97 19.30 9.62
CA SER A 2 -15.43 19.52 8.25
C SER A 2 -14.26 20.05 7.41
N ILE A 3 -13.76 19.24 6.47
CA ILE A 3 -12.89 19.71 5.38
C ILE A 3 -13.80 20.46 4.40
N SER A 4 -14.41 21.55 4.85
CA SER A 4 -15.26 22.37 4.00
C SER A 4 -14.37 23.36 3.28
N GLY A 5 -13.76 22.93 2.19
CA GLY A 5 -13.33 23.86 1.15
C GLY A 5 -14.54 24.72 0.81
N LYS A 6 -14.39 26.05 0.82
CA LYS A 6 -15.50 27.02 0.66
C LYS A 6 -16.40 26.74 -0.55
N HIS A 7 -15.93 25.95 -1.52
CA HIS A 7 -16.73 25.37 -2.59
C HIS A 7 -16.27 23.92 -2.86
N PRO A 8 -17.15 22.91 -2.77
CA PRO A 8 -16.82 21.55 -3.22
C PRO A 8 -16.54 21.57 -4.74
N VAL A 9 -15.59 20.73 -5.18
CA VAL A 9 -15.22 20.62 -6.60
C VAL A 9 -16.46 20.27 -7.43
N SER A 10 -16.75 21.05 -8.47
CA SER A 10 -17.92 20.85 -9.32
C SER A 10 -17.70 19.71 -10.33
N ALA A 11 -18.76 19.06 -10.81
CA ALA A 11 -18.58 18.05 -11.87
C ALA A 11 -18.03 18.65 -13.16
N ASP A 12 -18.26 19.93 -13.44
CA ASP A 12 -17.65 20.58 -14.60
C ASP A 12 -16.14 20.70 -14.46
N GLN A 13 -15.64 21.00 -13.26
CA GLN A 13 -14.20 20.98 -12.97
C GLN A 13 -13.62 19.56 -13.10
N ILE A 14 -14.35 18.54 -12.62
CA ILE A 14 -13.93 17.13 -12.71
C ILE A 14 -13.94 16.64 -14.16
N ARG A 15 -14.96 17.00 -14.94
CA ARG A 15 -15.05 16.69 -16.39
C ARG A 15 -13.95 17.38 -17.18
N ALA A 16 -13.65 18.64 -16.86
CA ALA A 16 -12.54 19.36 -17.49
C ALA A 16 -11.20 18.69 -17.18
N ALA A 17 -10.99 18.24 -15.94
CA ALA A 17 -9.80 17.48 -15.56
C ALA A 17 -9.71 16.14 -16.30
N LEU A 18 -10.81 15.39 -16.40
CA LEU A 18 -10.87 14.14 -17.18
C LEU A 18 -10.53 14.37 -18.66
N ALA A 19 -11.11 15.40 -19.27
CA ALA A 19 -10.82 15.77 -20.66
C ALA A 19 -9.35 16.18 -20.85
N ALA A 20 -8.75 16.92 -19.89
CA ALA A 20 -7.34 17.27 -19.92
C ALA A 20 -6.43 16.03 -19.82
N LEU A 21 -6.85 14.99 -19.10
CA LEU A 21 -6.18 13.69 -19.01
C LEU A 21 -6.49 12.77 -20.20
N THR A 22 -7.10 13.30 -21.28
CA THR A 22 -7.56 12.56 -22.47
C THR A 22 -8.43 11.34 -22.16
N ALA A 23 -9.07 11.33 -20.99
CA ALA A 23 -10.12 10.36 -20.68
C ALA A 23 -11.44 10.95 -21.15
N GLU A 24 -12.07 10.33 -22.15
CA GLU A 24 -13.43 10.68 -22.54
C GLU A 24 -14.35 10.42 -21.33
N PRO A 25 -14.93 11.46 -20.70
CA PRO A 25 -15.95 11.24 -19.70
C PRO A 25 -17.17 10.73 -20.45
N THR A 26 -17.49 9.45 -20.30
CA THR A 26 -18.75 8.91 -20.82
C THR A 26 -19.90 9.43 -19.96
N ALA A 27 -20.49 10.57 -20.32
CA ALA A 27 -21.84 10.91 -19.91
C ALA A 27 -22.50 11.89 -20.88
N ASP A 28 -23.73 11.55 -21.25
CA ASP A 28 -24.67 12.40 -21.98
C ASP A 28 -24.75 13.82 -21.40
N ARG A 29 -24.70 14.79 -22.31
CA ARG A 29 -24.85 16.22 -22.05
C ARG A 29 -26.32 16.58 -21.76
N ASP A 30 -26.94 16.01 -20.74
CA ASP A 30 -28.23 16.54 -20.31
C ASP A 30 -28.03 17.52 -19.14
N GLY A 31 -27.89 18.78 -19.55
CA GLY A 31 -27.73 19.95 -18.69
C GLY A 31 -28.92 20.17 -17.76
N SER A 32 -28.93 19.45 -16.64
CA SER A 32 -29.80 19.77 -15.51
C SER A 32 -29.36 21.12 -14.91
N PRO A 33 -30.27 22.10 -14.74
CA PRO A 33 -29.96 23.40 -14.15
C PRO A 33 -29.51 23.30 -12.68
N ASP A 34 -29.77 22.17 -12.02
CA ASP A 34 -29.38 21.92 -10.62
C ASP A 34 -27.95 21.36 -10.47
N GLY A 35 -27.22 21.19 -11.56
CA GLY A 35 -25.91 20.57 -11.57
C GLY A 35 -25.95 19.04 -11.42
N PRO A 36 -24.77 18.39 -11.40
CA PRO A 36 -24.64 16.94 -11.22
C PRO A 36 -25.26 16.50 -9.89
N ARG A 37 -25.98 15.37 -9.88
CA ARG A 37 -26.38 14.74 -8.61
C ARG A 37 -25.12 14.28 -7.86
N GLU A 38 -25.21 14.18 -6.53
CA GLU A 38 -24.07 13.74 -5.69
C GLU A 38 -23.48 12.40 -6.14
N GLU A 39 -24.32 11.45 -6.54
CA GLU A 39 -23.89 10.16 -7.10
C GLU A 39 -23.10 10.30 -8.41
N GLU A 40 -23.49 11.24 -9.28
CA GLU A 40 -22.77 11.52 -10.53
C GLU A 40 -21.41 12.17 -10.24
N ARG A 41 -21.35 13.09 -9.28
CA ARG A 41 -20.10 13.70 -8.82
C ARG A 41 -19.13 12.63 -8.28
N LEU A 42 -19.62 11.71 -7.45
CA LEU A 42 -18.81 10.61 -6.91
C LEU A 42 -18.32 9.67 -8.02
N ARG A 43 -19.18 9.34 -9.00
CA ARG A 43 -18.79 8.52 -10.17
C ARG A 43 -17.69 9.20 -10.99
N LEU A 44 -17.82 10.50 -11.26
CA LEU A 44 -16.83 11.28 -12.00
C LEU A 44 -15.51 11.40 -11.23
N LEU A 45 -15.56 11.61 -9.91
CA LEU A 45 -14.36 11.58 -9.05
C LEU A 45 -13.67 10.21 -9.09
N GLY A 46 -14.45 9.13 -9.02
CA GLY A 46 -13.93 7.76 -9.16
C GLY A 46 -13.25 7.52 -10.51
N GLY A 47 -13.86 7.98 -11.61
CA GLY A 47 -13.26 7.92 -12.94
C GLY A 47 -11.97 8.75 -13.07
N LEU A 48 -11.95 9.96 -12.49
CA LEU A 48 -10.78 10.82 -12.48
C LEU A 48 -9.62 10.19 -11.69
N LEU A 49 -9.92 9.62 -10.52
CA LEU A 49 -8.95 8.91 -9.70
C LEU A 49 -8.37 7.72 -10.46
N ALA A 50 -9.22 6.87 -11.03
CA ALA A 50 -8.78 5.71 -11.80
C ALA A 50 -7.91 6.10 -13.00
N ARG A 51 -8.28 7.14 -13.77
CA ARG A 51 -7.47 7.63 -14.89
C ARG A 51 -6.12 8.16 -14.43
N THR A 52 -6.12 8.96 -13.37
CA THR A 52 -4.90 9.54 -12.81
C THR A 52 -3.94 8.45 -12.37
N GLU A 53 -4.46 7.43 -11.69
CA GLU A 53 -3.66 6.29 -11.27
C GLU A 53 -3.10 5.48 -12.44
N LEU A 54 -3.88 5.26 -13.50
CA LEU A 54 -3.37 4.59 -14.70
C LEU A 54 -2.23 5.37 -15.36
N LEU A 55 -2.35 6.70 -15.42
CA LEU A 55 -1.30 7.56 -15.97
C LEU A 55 -0.06 7.58 -15.08
N ILE A 56 -0.24 7.63 -13.76
CA ILE A 56 0.86 7.50 -12.79
C ILE A 56 1.54 6.15 -13.00
N THR A 57 0.81 5.03 -12.98
CA THR A 57 1.37 3.69 -13.19
C THR A 57 2.10 3.55 -14.54
N ALA A 58 1.61 4.19 -15.60
CA ALA A 58 2.29 4.19 -16.89
C ALA A 58 3.59 5.01 -16.88
N ALA A 59 3.67 6.05 -16.04
CA ALA A 59 4.82 6.92 -15.89
C ALA A 59 5.84 6.38 -14.87
N THR A 60 5.38 5.79 -13.77
CA THR A 60 6.17 5.10 -12.75
C THR A 60 6.39 3.67 -13.23
N ARG A 61 7.38 3.47 -14.10
CA ARG A 61 7.69 2.13 -14.58
C ARG A 61 8.32 1.38 -13.42
N LEU A 62 7.54 0.56 -12.73
CA LEU A 62 8.04 -0.43 -11.76
C LEU A 62 8.74 -1.58 -12.53
N THR A 63 9.67 -1.24 -13.41
CA THR A 63 10.70 -2.14 -13.92
C THR A 63 11.84 -2.13 -12.90
N GLU A 64 12.55 -3.25 -12.74
CA GLU A 64 13.56 -3.45 -11.68
C GLU A 64 14.58 -2.31 -11.54
N GLU A 65 14.88 -1.58 -12.62
CA GLU A 65 15.72 -0.40 -12.62
C GLU A 65 14.88 0.88 -12.37
N GLY A 66 15.08 1.51 -11.22
CA GLY A 66 14.55 2.86 -10.93
C GLY A 66 13.24 2.92 -10.14
N GLU A 67 12.65 1.79 -9.76
CA GLU A 67 11.38 1.72 -9.01
C GLU A 67 11.35 2.65 -7.78
N VAL A 68 12.41 2.61 -6.96
CA VAL A 68 12.47 3.43 -5.73
C VAL A 68 12.53 4.93 -6.07
N GLU A 69 13.26 5.32 -7.11
CA GLU A 69 13.42 6.73 -7.49
C GLU A 69 12.10 7.30 -8.05
N ASP A 70 11.40 6.55 -8.91
CA ASP A 70 10.10 6.91 -9.46
C ASP A 70 9.04 7.07 -8.35
N VAL A 71 9.06 6.18 -7.34
CA VAL A 71 8.19 6.27 -6.16
C VAL A 71 8.51 7.53 -5.36
N LEU A 72 9.78 7.81 -5.07
CA LEU A 72 10.20 8.98 -4.30
C LEU A 72 9.83 10.30 -5.02
N GLN A 73 10.00 10.36 -6.35
CA GLN A 73 9.62 11.53 -7.13
C GLN A 73 8.09 11.74 -7.12
N THR A 74 7.32 10.66 -7.22
CA THR A 74 5.85 10.71 -7.10
C THR A 74 5.42 11.22 -5.72
N LEU A 75 6.05 10.71 -4.65
CA LEU A 75 5.80 11.17 -3.27
C LEU A 75 6.16 12.65 -3.09
N HIS A 76 7.25 13.12 -3.71
CA HIS A 76 7.64 14.52 -3.66
C HIS A 76 6.60 15.43 -4.32
N GLY A 77 6.12 15.07 -5.52
CA GLY A 77 5.05 15.81 -6.19
C GLY A 77 3.76 15.87 -5.36
N TRP A 78 3.40 14.77 -4.70
CA TRP A 78 2.26 14.74 -3.77
C TRP A 78 2.44 15.70 -2.61
N GLY A 79 3.65 15.77 -2.03
CA GLY A 79 3.97 16.72 -0.96
C GLY A 79 3.81 18.18 -1.38
N GLN A 80 4.12 18.51 -2.64
CA GLN A 80 3.92 19.86 -3.19
C GLN A 80 2.43 20.21 -3.34
N GLU A 81 1.61 19.27 -3.80
CA GLU A 81 0.18 19.48 -4.08
C GLU A 81 -0.70 19.47 -2.83
N LEU A 82 -0.41 18.61 -1.84
CA LEU A 82 -1.17 18.58 -0.58
C LEU A 82 -0.96 19.85 0.26
N GLY A 83 0.10 20.60 -0.02
CA GLY A 83 0.44 21.84 0.69
C GLY A 83 0.69 21.59 2.18
N ALA A 84 0.56 22.66 2.98
CA ALA A 84 0.82 22.62 4.42
C ALA A 84 -0.44 22.36 5.27
N ASP A 85 -1.58 21.97 4.67
CA ASP A 85 -2.80 21.64 5.42
C ASP A 85 -2.73 20.20 5.96
N PRO A 86 -2.47 20.02 7.27
CA PRO A 86 -2.29 18.69 7.84
C PRO A 86 -3.60 17.88 7.80
N GLY A 87 -4.75 18.56 7.86
CA GLY A 87 -6.05 17.91 7.80
C GLY A 87 -6.29 17.27 6.43
N VAL A 88 -5.98 17.98 5.34
CA VAL A 88 -6.13 17.44 3.99
C VAL A 88 -5.17 16.27 3.75
N ALA A 89 -3.90 16.41 4.13
CA ALA A 89 -2.90 15.36 3.96
C ALA A 89 -3.31 14.05 4.66
N VAL A 90 -3.77 14.13 5.91
CA VAL A 90 -4.17 12.95 6.68
C VAL A 90 -5.40 12.26 6.07
N ASN A 91 -6.39 13.02 5.59
CA ASN A 91 -7.57 12.42 4.97
C ASN A 91 -7.24 11.70 3.66
N VAL A 92 -6.37 12.29 2.83
CA VAL A 92 -5.91 11.65 1.58
C VAL A 92 -5.12 10.38 1.88
N LEU A 93 -4.17 10.43 2.82
CA LEU A 93 -3.36 9.26 3.20
C LEU A 93 -4.21 8.13 3.78
N THR A 94 -5.15 8.45 4.68
CA THR A 94 -6.04 7.45 5.28
C THR A 94 -6.89 6.75 4.22
N ASN A 95 -7.47 7.51 3.28
CA ASN A 95 -8.31 6.95 2.22
C ASN A 95 -7.50 6.05 1.27
N ARG A 96 -6.27 6.47 0.93
CA ARG A 96 -5.36 5.67 0.12
C ARG A 96 -4.97 4.36 0.83
N LEU A 97 -4.59 4.42 2.09
CA LEU A 97 -4.23 3.23 2.87
C LEU A 97 -5.39 2.24 2.96
N GLN A 98 -6.63 2.70 3.20
CA GLN A 98 -7.82 1.85 3.20
C GLN A 98 -8.02 1.15 1.84
N ARG A 99 -7.84 1.88 0.75
CA ARG A 99 -7.97 1.32 -0.60
C ARG A 99 -6.86 0.32 -0.92
N THR A 100 -5.61 0.62 -0.55
CA THR A 100 -4.50 -0.32 -0.68
C THR A 100 -4.76 -1.58 0.14
N ALA A 101 -5.24 -1.46 1.39
CA ALA A 101 -5.60 -2.60 2.22
C ALA A 101 -6.64 -3.48 1.52
N LEU A 102 -7.70 -2.88 0.95
CA LEU A 102 -8.70 -3.61 0.16
C LEU A 102 -8.08 -4.32 -1.04
N GLN A 103 -7.29 -3.62 -1.86
CA GLN A 103 -6.64 -4.16 -3.05
C GLN A 103 -5.68 -5.32 -2.73
N VAL A 104 -4.94 -5.23 -1.62
CA VAL A 104 -4.06 -6.30 -1.15
C VAL A 104 -4.85 -7.43 -0.51
N SER A 105 -6.05 -7.18 0.02
CA SER A 105 -6.91 -8.17 0.66
C SER A 105 -7.84 -8.94 -0.30
N GLU A 106 -8.07 -8.48 -1.54
CA GLU A 106 -8.92 -9.16 -2.53
C GLU A 106 -8.29 -10.46 -3.06
N PRO A 107 -8.86 -11.65 -2.81
CA PRO A 107 -8.31 -12.90 -3.32
C PRO A 107 -8.51 -12.94 -4.85
N ARG A 108 -7.41 -12.87 -5.60
CA ARG A 108 -7.42 -12.97 -7.08
C ARG A 108 -7.07 -14.37 -7.59
N ALA A 109 -6.58 -15.24 -6.72
CA ALA A 109 -6.17 -16.61 -7.02
C ALA A 109 -6.55 -17.54 -5.85
N GLU A 110 -6.67 -18.84 -6.13
CA GLU A 110 -6.97 -19.88 -5.12
C GLU A 110 -5.84 -20.05 -4.09
N GLU A 111 -4.60 -19.69 -4.46
CA GLU A 111 -3.45 -19.58 -3.56
C GLU A 111 -3.01 -18.11 -3.42
N LEU A 112 -2.73 -17.70 -2.18
CA LEU A 112 -2.21 -16.37 -1.89
C LEU A 112 -0.70 -16.34 -2.19
N PRO A 113 -0.20 -15.39 -3.00
CA PRO A 113 1.22 -15.28 -3.27
C PRO A 113 1.99 -14.97 -1.97
N PRO A 114 3.22 -15.51 -1.80
CA PRO A 114 4.03 -15.25 -0.62
C PRO A 114 4.30 -13.74 -0.48
N GLY A 115 4.33 -13.25 0.76
CA GLY A 115 4.55 -11.82 1.06
C GLY A 115 3.32 -10.93 0.98
N ARG A 116 2.16 -11.43 0.53
CA ARG A 116 0.90 -10.66 0.53
C ARG A 116 0.42 -10.29 1.93
N GLU A 117 0.53 -11.22 2.87
CA GLU A 117 0.21 -10.97 4.28
C GLU A 117 1.14 -9.91 4.87
N ALA A 118 2.44 -9.97 4.55
CA ALA A 118 3.41 -8.94 4.91
C ALA A 118 3.03 -7.57 4.32
N ALA A 119 2.61 -7.53 3.05
CA ALA A 119 2.18 -6.29 2.40
C ALA A 119 0.92 -5.70 3.04
N PHE A 120 -0.06 -6.54 3.41
CA PHE A 120 -1.25 -6.10 4.13
C PHE A 120 -0.90 -5.59 5.53
N ALA A 121 -0.06 -6.32 6.27
CA ALA A 121 0.43 -5.92 7.58
C ALA A 121 1.21 -4.60 7.54
N ALA A 122 2.00 -4.36 6.49
CA ALA A 122 2.71 -3.09 6.28
C ALA A 122 1.73 -1.91 6.09
N VAL A 123 0.64 -2.12 5.35
CA VAL A 123 -0.42 -1.12 5.20
C VAL A 123 -1.09 -0.85 6.55
N MET A 124 -1.42 -1.89 7.32
CA MET A 124 -2.04 -1.75 8.64
C MET A 124 -1.11 -1.04 9.62
N THR A 125 0.19 -1.33 9.60
CA THR A 125 1.22 -0.63 10.37
C THR A 125 1.17 0.87 10.09
N ALA A 126 1.12 1.27 8.81
CA ALA A 126 1.02 2.66 8.41
C ALA A 126 -0.30 3.32 8.86
N VAL A 127 -1.43 2.60 8.76
CA VAL A 127 -2.74 3.08 9.26
C VAL A 127 -2.69 3.36 10.75
N TYR A 128 -2.16 2.43 11.53
CA TYR A 128 -2.08 2.55 12.99
C TYR A 128 -1.10 3.65 13.42
N ALA A 129 0.06 3.78 12.76
CA ALA A 129 1.01 4.85 13.02
C ALA A 129 0.41 6.25 12.75
N LEU A 130 -0.30 6.40 11.63
CA LEU A 130 -1.01 7.64 11.31
C LEU A 130 -2.15 7.92 12.30
N GLY A 131 -2.88 6.87 12.70
CA GLY A 131 -3.90 6.96 13.75
C GLY A 131 -3.33 7.43 15.08
N ALA A 132 -2.18 6.88 15.50
CA ALA A 132 -1.50 7.29 16.72
C ALA A 132 -1.12 8.77 16.70
N GLN A 133 -0.56 9.26 15.58
CA GLN A 133 -0.27 10.68 15.39
C GLN A 133 -1.53 11.54 15.53
N LEU A 134 -2.62 11.15 14.87
CA LEU A 134 -3.89 11.86 14.94
C LEU A 134 -4.49 11.91 16.35
N HIS A 135 -4.34 10.84 17.14
CA HIS A 135 -4.77 10.82 18.54
C HIS A 135 -3.87 11.73 19.38
N ALA A 136 -2.56 11.72 19.16
CA ALA A 136 -1.62 12.59 19.86
C ALA A 136 -1.90 14.08 19.58
N ASP A 137 -2.18 14.45 18.32
CA ASP A 137 -2.54 15.82 17.94
C ASP A 137 -3.84 16.31 18.61
N ARG A 138 -4.68 15.40 19.08
CA ARG A 138 -5.94 15.69 19.81
C ARG A 138 -5.78 15.56 21.33
N ASP A 139 -4.56 15.37 21.82
CA ASP A 139 -4.26 15.11 23.24
C ASP A 139 -5.00 13.86 23.78
N ASP A 140 -5.28 12.88 22.91
CA ASP A 140 -5.90 11.61 23.27
C ASP A 140 -4.83 10.54 23.53
N ALA A 141 -4.31 10.53 24.75
CA ALA A 141 -3.27 9.60 25.17
C ALA A 141 -3.72 8.12 25.20
N ALA A 142 -5.03 7.85 25.33
CA ALA A 142 -5.56 6.48 25.32
C ALA A 142 -5.62 5.94 23.89
N GLY A 143 -6.21 6.71 22.97
CA GLY A 143 -6.23 6.37 21.55
C GLY A 143 -4.84 6.27 20.94
N THR A 144 -3.90 7.13 21.36
CA THR A 144 -2.50 7.06 20.92
C THR A 144 -1.86 5.73 21.30
N ARG A 145 -1.99 5.31 22.57
CA ARG A 145 -1.43 4.02 23.03
C ARG A 145 -2.07 2.83 22.32
N GLN A 146 -3.38 2.84 22.17
CA GLN A 146 -4.09 1.77 21.48
C GLN A 146 -3.65 1.64 20.02
N ALA A 147 -3.51 2.77 19.32
CA ALA A 147 -3.05 2.77 17.95
C ALA A 147 -1.58 2.32 17.84
N LEU A 148 -0.70 2.73 18.77
CA LEU A 148 0.68 2.24 18.81
C LEU A 148 0.76 0.74 19.02
N SER A 149 -0.04 0.15 19.92
CA SER A 149 -0.08 -1.30 20.09
C SER A 149 -0.50 -2.02 18.80
N GLY A 150 -1.50 -1.51 18.09
CA GLY A 150 -1.88 -2.06 16.78
C GLY A 150 -0.78 -1.93 15.73
N ALA A 151 -0.02 -0.82 15.73
CA ALA A 151 1.12 -0.64 14.84
C ALA A 151 2.25 -1.64 15.14
N GLU A 152 2.52 -1.89 16.42
CA GLU A 152 3.52 -2.87 16.87
C GLU A 152 3.15 -4.29 16.46
N GLU A 153 1.89 -4.71 16.68
CA GLU A 153 1.38 -6.01 16.26
C GLU A 153 1.50 -6.20 14.74
N ALA A 154 1.03 -5.23 13.95
CA ALA A 154 1.13 -5.30 12.49
C ALA A 154 2.58 -5.25 11.98
N LEU A 155 3.49 -4.59 12.69
CA LEU A 155 4.91 -4.57 12.34
C LEU A 155 5.56 -5.94 12.56
N ILE A 156 5.18 -6.65 13.63
CA ILE A 156 5.62 -8.03 13.87
C ILE A 156 5.17 -8.94 12.72
N ASP A 157 3.89 -8.85 12.30
CA ASP A 157 3.36 -9.61 11.17
C ASP A 157 4.08 -9.27 9.86
N THR A 158 4.46 -8.00 9.68
CA THR A 158 5.26 -7.57 8.53
C THR A 158 6.63 -8.25 8.52
N LEU A 159 7.34 -8.23 9.66
CA LEU A 159 8.66 -8.85 9.78
C LEU A 159 8.61 -10.37 9.59
N GLN A 160 7.60 -11.03 10.16
CA GLN A 160 7.37 -12.46 9.98
C GLN A 160 7.09 -12.79 8.51
N GLY A 161 6.15 -12.09 7.88
CA GLY A 161 5.84 -12.35 6.48
C GLY A 161 7.00 -12.02 5.52
N MET A 162 7.87 -11.07 5.86
CA MET A 162 9.13 -10.83 5.12
C MET A 162 10.10 -12.01 5.27
N HIS A 163 10.18 -12.61 6.46
CA HIS A 163 10.97 -13.82 6.68
C HIS A 163 10.41 -15.01 5.88
N ASP A 164 9.10 -15.23 5.94
CA ASP A 164 8.44 -16.31 5.20
C ASP A 164 8.64 -16.15 3.68
N LEU A 165 8.59 -14.90 3.18
CA LEU A 165 8.90 -14.60 1.78
C LEU A 165 10.37 -14.93 1.44
N ARG A 166 11.33 -14.59 2.31
CA ARG A 166 12.75 -14.96 2.13
C ARG A 166 12.94 -16.47 2.05
N VAL A 167 12.28 -17.23 2.93
CA VAL A 167 12.29 -18.69 2.91
C VAL A 167 11.71 -19.21 1.59
N ALA A 168 10.56 -18.68 1.16
CA ALA A 168 9.91 -19.10 -0.08
C ALA A 168 10.76 -18.86 -1.34
N ILE A 169 11.62 -17.84 -1.36
CA ILE A 169 12.54 -17.57 -2.46
C ILE A 169 13.93 -18.22 -2.30
N GLY A 170 14.16 -18.99 -1.22
CA GLY A 170 15.44 -19.63 -0.95
C GLY A 170 16.56 -18.71 -0.43
N ASP A 171 16.22 -17.48 -0.01
CA ASP A 171 17.15 -16.47 0.54
C ASP A 171 17.23 -16.53 2.08
N ALA A 172 16.88 -17.68 2.67
CA ALA A 172 16.98 -17.89 4.10
C ALA A 172 18.37 -18.42 4.45
N ALA A 173 19.13 -17.66 5.26
CA ALA A 173 20.40 -18.11 5.81
C ALA A 173 20.20 -19.44 6.56
N GLY A 174 20.81 -20.52 6.05
CA GLY A 174 20.74 -21.86 6.60
C GLY A 174 20.27 -22.97 5.64
N ALA A 175 19.82 -22.64 4.42
CA ALA A 175 19.37 -23.65 3.46
C ALA A 175 20.49 -24.40 2.71
N GLU A 176 21.75 -23.92 2.78
CA GLU A 176 22.89 -24.52 2.06
C GLU A 176 23.72 -25.51 2.90
N ASP A 177 23.42 -25.71 4.20
CA ASP A 177 24.24 -26.56 5.08
C ASP A 177 23.70 -27.99 5.28
N ASP A 178 22.48 -28.32 4.83
CA ASP A 178 21.88 -29.65 5.05
C ASP A 178 22.27 -30.73 4.00
N GLU A 179 23.00 -30.38 2.93
CA GLU A 179 23.42 -31.35 1.89
C GLU A 179 24.86 -31.86 2.05
N ARG A 180 25.57 -31.55 3.15
CA ARG A 180 26.99 -31.95 3.34
C ARG A 180 27.26 -33.02 4.40
N ASP A 181 26.25 -33.58 5.05
CA ASP A 181 26.45 -34.50 6.18
C ASP A 181 26.05 -35.97 5.94
N GLU A 182 25.71 -36.39 4.71
CA GLU A 182 25.35 -37.80 4.45
C GLU A 182 26.45 -38.70 3.83
N ASP A 183 27.65 -38.20 3.52
CA ASP A 183 28.67 -38.99 2.80
C ASP A 183 29.96 -39.37 3.59
N GLU A 184 30.07 -39.08 4.89
CA GLU A 184 31.32 -39.34 5.65
C GLU A 184 31.30 -40.48 6.69
N ASP A 185 30.28 -41.35 6.76
CA ASP A 185 30.29 -42.51 7.69
C ASP A 185 30.33 -43.90 7.00
N ALA A 186 30.84 -43.97 5.77
CA ALA A 186 31.08 -45.23 5.07
C ALA A 186 32.58 -45.50 4.87
N GLY A 187 33.33 -45.73 5.94
CA GLY A 187 34.71 -46.21 5.77
C GLY A 187 35.64 -46.24 6.98
N ALA A 188 35.32 -46.99 8.03
CA ALA A 188 36.34 -47.40 8.99
C ALA A 188 36.06 -48.79 9.59
N ASP A 189 35.94 -49.80 8.74
CA ASP A 189 36.14 -51.20 9.14
C ASP A 189 37.60 -51.57 8.92
N GLY A 190 38.34 -51.90 9.98
CA GLY A 190 39.79 -51.97 9.92
C GLY A 190 40.48 -52.49 11.18
N HIS A 191 40.16 -53.73 11.56
CA HIS A 191 41.10 -54.72 12.09
C HIS A 191 41.98 -54.32 13.30
N ARG A 192 41.71 -54.90 14.48
CA ARG A 192 42.81 -55.42 15.32
C ARG A 192 42.36 -56.60 16.19
N SER A 193 43.07 -57.69 15.94
CA SER A 193 43.01 -59.01 16.53
C SER A 193 43.41 -59.05 18.00
N GLU A 194 42.89 -60.10 18.63
CA GLU A 194 43.31 -60.78 19.85
C GLU A 194 44.81 -60.69 20.18
N ASP A 195 45.11 -60.38 21.44
CA ASP A 195 45.90 -61.22 22.37
C ASP A 195 45.68 -60.77 23.83
#